data_AF-A0A367IKD3-F1
#
_entry.id   AF-A0A367IKD3-F1
#
_cell.length_a   1.000
_cell.length_b   1.000
_cell.length_c   1.000
_cell.angle_alpha   90.00
_cell.angle_beta   90.00
_cell.angle_gamma   90.00
#
_symmetry.space_group_name_H-M   'P 1'
#
loop_
_entity.id
_entity.type
_entity.pdbx_description
1 polymer ?
#
loop_
_entity_poly.entity_id
_entity_poly.type
_entity_poly.pdbx_seq_one_letter_code
_entity_poly.pdbx_strand_id
1 'polypeptide(L)'
;PGFGEKVEYEYLVYTAGTKIPAPGRFNDIVTKEAGIDALRRYQKLIQESKKPVIIGAGAVGLELAAEIKEHYPEKHVTLVHSRNRYLPRYKVSVDVMIYNILKKAGIKQVLGDRVILPPNGFPLEVKPIEIQTKGGNTIHGDLAIMCIGMTPNSELMKAL
;
A
#
# COMPACT_ATOMS: atom_id res chain seq x y z
N PRO A 1 32.46 10.60 13.77
CA PRO A 1 33.29 10.36 12.56
C PRO A 1 32.45 10.63 11.30
N GLY A 2 32.63 11.81 10.69
CA GLY A 2 31.92 12.17 9.47
C GLY A 2 32.43 11.32 8.31
N PHE A 3 31.53 10.64 7.60
CA PHE A 3 31.85 10.11 6.30
C PHE A 3 32.14 11.32 5.40
N GLY A 4 33.36 11.44 4.88
CA GLY A 4 33.74 12.54 3.99
C GLY A 4 32.88 12.57 2.71
N GLU A 5 33.11 13.54 1.83
CA GLU A 5 32.29 13.73 0.62
C GLU A 5 32.59 12.73 -0.50
N LYS A 6 33.73 12.02 -0.43
CA LYS A 6 34.19 11.06 -1.44
C LYS A 6 34.74 9.81 -0.79
N VAL A 7 34.44 8.67 -1.40
CA VAL A 7 34.94 7.35 -1.00
C VAL A 7 35.43 6.64 -2.26
N GLU A 8 36.73 6.34 -2.33
CA GLU A 8 37.31 5.56 -3.42
C GLU A 8 36.97 4.08 -3.27
N TYR A 9 36.70 3.41 -4.39
CA TYR A 9 36.37 1.99 -4.42
C TYR A 9 36.90 1.36 -5.72
N GLU A 10 37.35 0.10 -5.63
CA GLU A 10 37.64 -0.71 -6.83
C GLU A 10 36.36 -1.35 -7.38
N TYR A 11 35.42 -1.69 -6.50
CA TYR A 11 34.12 -2.26 -6.84
C TYR A 11 33.02 -1.63 -5.98
N LEU A 12 31.89 -1.29 -6.59
CA LEU A 12 30.69 -0.79 -5.91
C LEU A 12 29.54 -1.78 -6.09
N VAL A 13 28.97 -2.24 -4.97
CA VAL A 13 27.73 -3.02 -4.97
C VAL A 13 26.57 -2.12 -4.55
N TYR A 14 25.63 -1.88 -5.48
CA TYR A 14 24.52 -0.98 -5.25
C TYR A 14 23.29 -1.72 -4.69
N THR A 15 23.01 -1.54 -3.39
CA THR A 15 21.94 -2.25 -2.66
C THR A 15 20.86 -1.30 -2.11
N ALA A 16 20.48 -0.26 -2.86
CA ALA A 16 19.57 0.79 -2.37
C ALA A 16 18.08 0.36 -2.23
N GLY A 17 17.71 -0.82 -2.74
CA GLY A 17 16.35 -1.37 -2.62
C GLY A 17 15.29 -0.55 -3.37
N THR A 18 14.10 -0.39 -2.78
CA THR A 18 12.92 0.21 -3.45
C THR A 18 12.16 1.20 -2.57
N LYS A 19 11.62 2.29 -3.12
CA LYS A 19 10.60 3.14 -2.49
C LYS A 19 9.23 2.48 -2.52
N ILE A 20 8.47 2.64 -1.43
CA ILE A 20 7.08 2.21 -1.30
C ILE A 20 6.33 3.36 -0.61
N PRO A 21 5.07 3.67 -1.00
CA PRO A 21 4.26 4.62 -0.25
C PRO A 21 4.12 4.21 1.21
N ALA A 22 4.06 5.19 2.12
CA ALA A 22 3.65 4.92 3.50
C ALA A 22 2.25 4.27 3.51
N PRO A 23 1.97 3.32 4.42
CA PRO A 23 2.80 2.90 5.56
C PRO A 23 3.80 1.78 5.25
N GLY A 24 3.96 1.35 3.98
CA GLY A 24 4.76 0.17 3.62
C GLY A 24 6.27 0.32 3.80
N ARG A 25 6.79 1.56 3.89
CA ARG A 25 8.18 1.86 4.24
C ARG A 25 8.25 3.23 4.90
N PHE A 26 9.21 3.43 5.81
CA PHE A 26 9.56 4.77 6.26
C PHE A 26 10.52 5.41 5.25
N ASN A 27 10.13 6.55 4.69
CA ASN A 27 10.99 7.29 3.77
C ASN A 27 11.85 8.33 4.52
N ASP A 28 11.31 8.94 5.58
CA ASP A 28 11.93 10.09 6.25
C ASP A 28 12.23 9.84 7.73
N ILE A 29 11.99 8.62 8.23
CA ILE A 29 12.19 8.27 9.64
C ILE A 29 13.53 7.56 9.79
N VAL A 30 14.43 8.17 10.57
CA VAL A 30 15.83 7.75 10.70
C VAL A 30 16.20 7.19 12.07
N THR A 31 15.30 7.24 13.05
CA THR A 31 15.52 6.69 14.40
C THR A 31 14.56 5.53 14.69
N LYS A 32 15.01 4.63 15.56
CA LYS A 32 14.23 3.46 15.99
C LYS A 32 12.94 3.89 16.70
N GLU A 33 13.05 4.85 17.61
CA GLU A 33 11.95 5.34 18.45
C GLU A 33 10.85 5.95 17.57
N ALA A 34 11.23 6.85 16.66
CA ALA A 34 10.29 7.45 15.72
C ALA A 34 9.66 6.41 14.77
N GLY A 35 10.41 5.36 14.40
CA GLY A 35 9.89 4.25 13.61
C GLY A 35 8.80 3.46 14.36
N ILE A 36 9.05 3.14 15.64
CA ILE A 36 8.08 2.48 16.51
C ILE A 36 6.81 3.33 16.66
N ASP A 37 6.97 4.63 16.89
CA ASP A 37 5.84 5.53 17.06
C ASP A 37 5.02 5.69 15.77
N ALA A 38 5.69 5.69 14.61
CA ALA A 38 5.00 5.68 13.32
C ALA A 38 4.18 4.40 13.11
N LEU A 39 4.70 3.22 13.45
CA LEU A 39 3.95 1.96 13.37
C LEU A 39 2.73 1.96 14.28
N ARG A 40 2.90 2.39 15.54
CA ARG A 40 1.79 2.52 16.49
C ARG A 40 0.72 3.48 15.97
N ARG A 41 1.14 4.59 15.36
CA ARG A 41 0.22 5.54 14.73
C ARG A 41 -0.55 4.89 13.57
N TYR A 42 0.11 4.13 12.69
CA TYR A 42 -0.57 3.44 11.60
C TYR A 42 -1.58 2.40 12.09
N GLN A 43 -1.22 1.62 13.12
CA GLN A 43 -2.13 0.68 13.77
C GLN A 43 -3.35 1.41 14.36
N LYS A 44 -3.13 2.55 15.02
CA LYS A 44 -4.21 3.38 15.57
C LYS A 44 -5.14 3.92 14.48
N LEU A 45 -4.61 4.38 13.34
CA LEU A 45 -5.44 4.84 12.21
C LEU A 45 -6.34 3.71 11.68
N ILE A 46 -5.79 2.50 11.54
CA ILE A 46 -6.57 1.32 11.13
C ILE A 46 -7.65 1.00 12.18
N GLN A 47 -7.29 1.05 13.46
CA GLN A 47 -8.22 0.81 14.57
C GLN A 47 -9.39 1.81 14.58
N GLU A 48 -9.12 3.09 14.32
CA GLU A 48 -10.12 4.17 14.33
C GLU A 48 -11.00 4.20 13.07
N SER A 49 -10.46 3.83 11.91
CA SER A 49 -11.17 3.79 10.62
C SER A 49 -12.33 2.78 10.65
N LYS A 50 -13.52 3.17 10.14
CA LYS A 50 -14.67 2.27 9.99
C LYS A 50 -14.81 1.74 8.56
N LYS A 51 -14.32 2.49 7.58
CA LYS A 51 -14.44 2.22 6.14
C LYS A 51 -13.09 2.38 5.43
N PRO A 52 -12.08 1.54 5.76
CA PRO A 52 -10.78 1.64 5.12
C PRO A 52 -10.87 1.20 3.65
N VAL A 53 -10.21 1.95 2.78
CA VAL A 53 -10.06 1.68 1.36
C VAL A 53 -8.61 1.32 1.07
N ILE A 54 -8.39 0.06 0.69
CA ILE A 54 -7.08 -0.47 0.34
C ILE A 54 -6.92 -0.37 -1.19
N ILE A 55 -5.96 0.43 -1.64
CA ILE A 55 -5.74 0.72 -3.06
C ILE A 55 -4.59 -0.14 -3.58
N GLY A 56 -4.93 -1.19 -4.31
CA GLY A 56 -4.00 -2.09 -4.97
C GLY A 56 -4.03 -3.51 -4.37
N ALA A 57 -4.68 -4.44 -5.06
CA ALA A 57 -4.68 -5.86 -4.69
C ALA A 57 -3.46 -6.66 -5.20
N GLY A 58 -2.25 -6.15 -4.94
CA GLY A 58 -1.04 -6.97 -4.94
C GLY A 58 -0.92 -7.77 -3.63
N ALA A 59 0.20 -8.49 -3.41
CA ALA A 59 0.40 -9.29 -2.20
C ALA A 59 0.12 -8.49 -0.91
N VAL A 60 0.77 -7.33 -0.75
CA VAL A 60 0.61 -6.45 0.42
C VAL A 60 -0.83 -6.00 0.63
N GLY A 61 -1.53 -5.59 -0.43
CA GLY A 61 -2.91 -5.09 -0.28
C GLY A 61 -3.92 -6.20 -0.01
N LEU A 62 -3.65 -7.42 -0.50
CA LEU A 62 -4.46 -8.60 -0.19
C LEU A 62 -4.31 -9.00 1.27
N GLU A 63 -3.08 -9.12 1.75
CA GLU A 63 -2.76 -9.43 3.16
C GLU A 63 -3.37 -8.38 4.09
N LEU A 64 -3.10 -7.10 3.84
CA LEU A 64 -3.61 -6.01 4.68
C LEU A 64 -5.14 -5.97 4.73
N ALA A 65 -5.82 -6.13 3.59
CA ALA A 65 -7.28 -6.13 3.56
C ALA A 65 -7.87 -7.32 4.35
N ALA A 66 -7.24 -8.50 4.24
CA ALA A 66 -7.65 -9.68 4.97
C ALA A 66 -7.40 -9.55 6.48
N GLU A 67 -6.20 -9.11 6.89
CA GLU A 67 -5.83 -8.92 8.30
C GLU A 67 -6.72 -7.88 8.99
N ILE A 68 -7.01 -6.75 8.33
CA ILE A 68 -7.93 -5.75 8.88
C ILE A 68 -9.31 -6.36 9.11
N LYS A 69 -9.81 -7.15 8.15
CA LYS A 69 -11.15 -7.73 8.26
C LYS A 69 -11.21 -8.87 9.27
N GLU A 70 -10.13 -9.65 9.41
CA GLU A 70 -10.01 -10.72 10.40
C GLU A 70 -9.95 -10.14 11.82
N HIS A 71 -9.13 -9.11 12.04
CA HIS A 71 -8.94 -8.51 13.35
C HIS A 71 -10.10 -7.57 13.75
N TYR A 72 -10.75 -6.94 12.77
CA TYR A 72 -11.88 -6.03 12.96
C TYR A 72 -13.08 -6.41 12.07
N PRO A 73 -13.82 -7.48 12.43
CA PRO A 73 -14.90 -8.02 11.61
C PRO A 73 -16.02 -7.03 11.28
N GLU A 74 -16.21 -5.99 12.08
CA GLU A 74 -17.23 -4.95 11.92
C GLU A 74 -16.88 -3.88 10.87
N LYS A 75 -15.60 -3.77 10.47
CA LYS A 75 -15.15 -2.74 9.51
C LYS A 75 -15.62 -3.05 8.09
N HIS A 76 -15.96 -1.99 7.36
CA HIS A 76 -16.36 -2.09 5.94
C HIS A 76 -15.14 -1.87 5.04
N VAL A 77 -14.34 -2.93 4.89
CA VAL A 77 -13.12 -2.89 4.07
C VAL A 77 -13.48 -2.90 2.58
N THR A 78 -12.93 -1.95 1.83
CA THR A 78 -13.00 -1.94 0.36
C THR A 78 -11.62 -2.13 -0.23
N LEU A 79 -11.43 -3.13 -1.08
CA LEU A 79 -10.21 -3.39 -1.83
C LEU A 79 -10.40 -2.99 -3.29
N VAL A 80 -9.62 -2.03 -3.77
CA VAL A 80 -9.69 -1.49 -5.13
C VAL A 80 -8.47 -1.94 -5.93
N HIS A 81 -8.67 -2.43 -7.14
CA HIS A 81 -7.56 -2.87 -7.99
C HIS A 81 -7.77 -2.52 -9.45
N SER A 82 -6.73 -1.96 -10.07
CA SER A 82 -6.74 -1.53 -11.47
C SER A 82 -6.82 -2.65 -12.51
N ARG A 83 -6.76 -3.92 -12.11
CA ARG A 83 -6.82 -5.08 -13.00
C ARG A 83 -8.01 -5.97 -12.63
N ASN A 84 -8.46 -6.76 -13.59
CA ASN A 84 -9.55 -7.71 -13.41
C ASN A 84 -9.16 -8.98 -12.64
N ARG A 85 -7.85 -9.19 -12.40
CA ARG A 85 -7.32 -10.40 -11.77
C ARG A 85 -6.30 -10.07 -10.70
N TYR A 86 -6.37 -10.82 -9.61
CA TYR A 86 -5.37 -10.87 -8.55
C TYR A 86 -4.14 -11.64 -9.01
N LEU A 87 -2.97 -11.20 -8.53
CA LEU A 87 -1.69 -11.89 -8.68
C LEU A 87 -1.51 -12.55 -10.07
N PRO A 88 -1.56 -11.80 -11.19
CA PRO A 88 -1.75 -12.35 -12.54
C PRO A 88 -0.59 -13.23 -13.03
N ARG A 89 0.55 -13.25 -12.33
CA ARG A 89 1.67 -14.16 -12.58
C ARG A 89 1.40 -15.60 -12.13
N TYR A 90 0.38 -15.82 -11.30
CA TYR A 90 -0.01 -17.13 -10.80
C TYR A 90 -1.16 -17.73 -11.62
N LYS A 91 -1.42 -19.03 -11.40
CA LYS A 91 -2.51 -19.76 -12.05
C LYS A 91 -3.86 -19.11 -11.75
N VAL A 92 -4.81 -19.20 -12.68
CA VAL A 92 -6.18 -18.66 -12.54
C VAL A 92 -6.90 -19.21 -11.30
N SER A 93 -6.60 -20.44 -10.89
CA SER A 93 -7.15 -21.02 -9.65
C SER A 93 -6.82 -20.20 -8.39
N VAL A 94 -5.67 -19.51 -8.35
CA VAL A 94 -5.28 -18.64 -7.24
C VAL A 94 -6.16 -17.39 -7.20
N ASP A 95 -6.45 -16.80 -8.35
CA ASP A 95 -7.33 -15.64 -8.48
C ASP A 95 -8.77 -15.97 -8.01
N VAL A 96 -9.31 -17.11 -8.45
CA VAL A 96 -10.63 -17.61 -8.00
C VAL A 96 -10.64 -17.89 -6.49
N MET A 97 -9.58 -18.51 -5.97
CA MET A 97 -9.44 -18.78 -4.54
C MET A 97 -9.45 -17.47 -3.72
N ILE A 98 -8.63 -16.50 -4.11
CA ILE A 98 -8.54 -15.19 -3.45
C ILE A 98 -9.90 -14.50 -3.46
N TYR A 99 -10.56 -14.41 -4.61
CA TYR A 99 -11.88 -13.78 -4.73
C TYR A 99 -12.89 -14.37 -3.72
N ASN A 100 -12.92 -15.70 -3.61
CA ASN A 100 -13.83 -16.41 -2.71
C ASN A 100 -13.47 -16.18 -1.23
N ILE A 101 -12.19 -16.18 -0.86
CA ILE A 101 -11.73 -15.89 0.49
C ILE A 101 -12.16 -14.47 0.90
N LEU A 102 -11.85 -13.46 0.07
CA LEU A 102 -12.21 -12.07 0.33
C LEU A 102 -13.73 -11.86 0.39
N LYS A 103 -14.47 -12.53 -0.50
CA LYS A 103 -15.94 -12.48 -0.51
C LYS A 103 -16.53 -13.09 0.76
N LYS A 104 -16.02 -14.25 1.19
CA LYS A 104 -16.45 -14.91 2.43
C LYS A 104 -16.15 -14.06 3.66
N ALA A 105 -15.02 -13.34 3.65
CA ALA A 105 -14.67 -12.38 4.70
C ALA A 105 -15.55 -11.10 4.68
N GLY A 106 -16.36 -10.87 3.64
CA GLY A 106 -17.19 -9.67 3.52
C GLY A 106 -16.41 -8.42 3.08
N ILE A 107 -15.29 -8.59 2.38
CA ILE A 107 -14.51 -7.48 1.82
C ILE A 107 -15.14 -7.07 0.48
N LYS A 108 -15.43 -5.77 0.32
CA LYS A 108 -15.92 -5.22 -0.94
C LYS A 108 -14.77 -5.18 -1.95
N GLN A 109 -14.94 -5.83 -3.08
CA GLN A 109 -13.90 -5.94 -4.11
C GLN A 109 -14.30 -5.08 -5.32
N VAL A 110 -13.45 -4.12 -5.70
CA VAL A 110 -13.61 -3.28 -6.90
C VAL A 110 -12.44 -3.58 -7.83
N LEU A 111 -12.69 -4.38 -8.86
CA LEU A 111 -11.68 -4.83 -9.82
C LEU A 111 -11.82 -4.14 -11.16
N GLY A 112 -10.73 -4.14 -11.93
CA GLY A 112 -10.70 -3.55 -13.28
C GLY A 112 -10.71 -2.03 -13.30
N ASP A 113 -10.57 -1.38 -12.14
CA ASP A 113 -10.78 0.05 -12.03
C ASP A 113 -9.63 0.74 -11.29
N ARG A 114 -9.06 1.75 -11.94
CA ARG A 114 -7.85 2.43 -11.48
C ARG A 114 -8.23 3.70 -10.74
N VAL A 115 -7.81 3.79 -9.49
CA VAL A 115 -7.91 5.04 -8.72
C VAL A 115 -7.14 6.17 -9.40
N ILE A 116 -7.75 7.35 -9.46
CA ILE A 116 -7.09 8.61 -9.83
C ILE A 116 -6.38 9.11 -8.58
N LEU A 117 -5.05 9.04 -8.60
CA LEU A 117 -4.22 9.44 -7.47
C LEU A 117 -3.98 10.95 -7.48
N PRO A 118 -4.15 11.65 -6.35
CA PRO A 118 -3.61 13.00 -6.18
C PRO A 118 -2.08 13.00 -6.33
N PRO A 119 -1.44 14.14 -6.65
CA PRO A 119 0.02 14.22 -6.84
C PRO A 119 0.83 13.65 -5.68
N ASN A 120 0.37 13.86 -4.44
CA ASN A 120 1.02 13.38 -3.22
C ASN A 120 0.38 12.09 -2.67
N GLY A 121 -0.50 11.45 -3.44
CA GLY A 121 -1.35 10.37 -2.96
C GLY A 121 -2.40 10.84 -1.95
N PHE A 122 -2.94 9.89 -1.19
CA PHE A 122 -3.90 10.20 -0.13
C PHE A 122 -3.20 10.33 1.22
N PRO A 123 -3.60 11.29 2.06
CA PRO A 123 -3.05 11.42 3.40
C PRO A 123 -3.46 10.21 4.26
N LEU A 124 -2.54 9.74 5.11
CA LEU A 124 -2.82 8.71 6.11
C LEU A 124 -3.44 9.36 7.35
N GLU A 125 -4.75 9.59 7.27
CA GLU A 125 -5.59 10.11 8.34
C GLU A 125 -6.99 9.49 8.29
N VAL A 126 -7.68 9.44 9.44
CA VAL A 126 -9.06 8.98 9.49
C VAL A 126 -10.01 10.16 9.32
N LYS A 127 -10.46 10.41 8.08
CA LYS A 127 -11.43 11.43 7.71
C LYS A 127 -12.24 10.98 6.49
N PRO A 128 -13.52 11.39 6.36
CA PRO A 128 -14.30 11.10 5.17
C PRO A 128 -13.54 11.43 3.90
N ILE A 129 -13.45 10.45 3.00
CA ILE A 129 -12.71 10.58 1.74
C ILE A 129 -13.53 10.03 0.59
N GLU A 130 -13.46 10.74 -0.54
CA GLU A 130 -14.03 10.31 -1.81
C GLU A 130 -12.90 10.01 -2.79
N ILE A 131 -12.90 8.79 -3.32
CA ILE A 131 -11.87 8.29 -4.21
C ILE A 131 -12.49 8.08 -5.59
N GLN A 132 -12.06 8.90 -6.53
CA GLN A 132 -12.47 8.80 -7.93
C GLN A 132 -11.65 7.76 -8.67
N THR A 133 -12.27 7.05 -9.59
CA THR A 133 -11.62 6.07 -10.45
C THR A 133 -11.72 6.45 -11.93
N LYS A 134 -10.83 5.88 -12.75
CA LYS A 134 -10.85 6.10 -14.20
C LYS A 134 -12.10 5.53 -14.88
N GLY A 135 -12.74 4.53 -14.28
CA GLY A 135 -14.03 3.99 -14.72
C GLY A 135 -15.23 4.89 -14.39
N GLY A 136 -15.01 6.03 -13.70
CA GLY A 136 -16.08 6.96 -13.32
C GLY A 136 -16.78 6.59 -12.01
N ASN A 137 -16.28 5.61 -11.26
CA ASN A 137 -16.84 5.25 -9.96
C ASN A 137 -16.32 6.19 -8.87
N THR A 138 -17.19 6.48 -7.91
CA THR A 138 -16.83 7.14 -6.66
C THR A 138 -16.86 6.12 -5.52
N ILE A 139 -15.74 6.01 -4.80
CA ILE A 139 -15.61 5.12 -3.65
C ILE A 139 -15.49 5.97 -2.40
N HIS A 140 -16.43 5.80 -1.47
CA HIS A 140 -16.41 6.48 -0.18
C HIS A 140 -15.71 5.63 0.87
N GLY A 141 -14.85 6.26 1.66
CA GLY A 141 -14.18 5.65 2.80
C GLY A 141 -13.88 6.67 3.88
N ASP A 142 -13.07 6.28 4.84
CA ASP A 142 -12.53 7.20 5.86
C ASP A 142 -11.02 7.07 6.08
N LEU A 143 -10.35 6.13 5.41
CA LEU A 143 -8.91 5.97 5.41
C LEU A 143 -8.50 5.33 4.08
N ALA A 144 -7.52 5.90 3.38
CA ALA A 144 -7.02 5.36 2.12
C ALA A 144 -5.58 4.87 2.30
N ILE A 145 -5.34 3.57 2.11
CA ILE A 145 -4.00 2.97 2.22
C ILE A 145 -3.53 2.56 0.83
N MET A 146 -2.39 3.11 0.41
CA MET A 146 -1.84 2.88 -0.92
C MET A 146 -0.91 1.66 -0.94
N CYS A 147 -1.36 0.59 -1.59
CA CYS A 147 -0.62 -0.65 -1.82
C CYS A 147 -0.28 -0.83 -3.32
N ILE A 148 0.24 0.22 -3.94
CA ILE A 148 0.37 0.36 -5.41
C ILE A 148 1.73 -0.08 -5.98
N GLY A 149 2.47 -0.91 -5.22
CA GLY A 149 3.75 -1.47 -5.64
C GLY A 149 4.95 -0.65 -5.19
N MET A 150 6.11 -1.03 -5.70
CA MET A 150 7.42 -0.51 -5.30
C MET A 150 8.19 0.03 -6.51
N THR A 151 8.96 1.08 -6.29
CA THR A 151 9.81 1.70 -7.31
C THR A 151 11.27 1.49 -6.94
N PRO A 152 12.12 0.89 -7.78
CA PRO A 152 13.55 0.77 -7.50
C PRO A 152 14.21 2.13 -7.25
N ASN A 153 14.97 2.22 -6.16
CA ASN A 153 15.85 3.35 -5.89
C ASN A 153 16.99 3.28 -6.89
N SER A 154 16.83 3.93 -8.03
CA SER A 154 17.72 3.82 -9.19
C SER A 154 18.13 5.18 -9.72
N GLU A 155 17.75 6.25 -9.04
CA GLU A 155 18.02 7.62 -9.45
C GLU A 155 19.53 7.89 -9.56
N LEU A 156 20.33 7.35 -8.63
CA LEU A 156 21.78 7.46 -8.68
C LEU A 156 22.39 6.69 -9.85
N MET A 157 21.78 5.57 -10.26
CA MET A 157 22.24 4.78 -11.41
C MET A 157 21.91 5.42 -12.75
N LYS A 158 20.95 6.35 -12.82
CA LYS A 158 20.65 7.08 -14.06
C LYS A 158 21.73 8.10 -14.42
N ALA A 159 22.52 8.51 -13.44
CA ALA A 159 23.60 9.50 -13.61
C ALA A 159 24.95 8.85 -13.95
N LEU A 160 25.01 7.51 -13.98
CA LEU A 160 26.11 6.71 -14.50
C LEU A 160 25.84 6.36 -15.97
#